data_AF-A0A1Y6CJW4-F1
#
_entry.id   AF-A0A1Y6CJW4-F1
#
_cell.length_a   1.000
_cell.length_b   1.000
_cell.length_c   1.000
_cell.angle_alpha   90.00
_cell.angle_beta   90.00
_cell.angle_gamma   90.00
#
_symmetry.space_group_name_H-M   'P 1'
#
loop_
_entity.id
_entity.type
_entity.pdbx_description
1 polymer ?
#
loop_
_entity_poly.entity_id
_entity_poly.type
_entity_poly.pdbx_seq_one_letter_code
_entity_poly.pdbx_strand_id
1 'polypeptide(L)'
;MTEKEPGLTKRKFSGWLLEPLVQTKIGLYCIALSAIFAFVIGIIIYTNFADLVQSILVLTDAPDEVRNIFAEYWSSIQGWIYFSLATYIFATIGVSIWYTHRFVGPAIAFRKHLEEMAKGNFEYQTVLRKGDAMEDVAKALNRASELLMNDQA
;
A
#
# COMPACT_ATOMS: atom_id res chain seq x y z
N MET A 1 -52.40 -21.91 -0.30
CA MET A 1 -51.59 -20.75 0.15
C MET A 1 -50.31 -21.31 0.74
N THR A 2 -49.21 -21.28 -0.01
CA THR A 2 -47.88 -21.65 0.49
C THR A 2 -46.91 -20.59 0.00
N GLU A 3 -46.56 -19.74 0.95
CA GLU A 3 -45.66 -18.59 0.84
C GLU A 3 -44.24 -19.10 0.52
N LYS A 4 -43.64 -18.57 -0.56
CA LYS A 4 -42.32 -18.95 -1.02
C LYS A 4 -41.33 -17.90 -0.51
N GLU A 5 -40.58 -18.23 0.53
CA GLU A 5 -39.56 -17.33 1.08
C GLU A 5 -38.43 -17.06 0.06
N PRO A 6 -37.95 -15.80 -0.05
CA PRO A 6 -36.85 -15.46 -0.95
C PRO A 6 -35.51 -15.87 -0.31
N GLY A 7 -34.86 -16.88 -0.91
CA GLY A 7 -33.52 -17.32 -0.54
C GLY A 7 -32.49 -16.20 -0.67
N LEU A 8 -31.80 -15.91 0.43
CA LEU A 8 -30.70 -14.94 0.51
C LEU A 8 -29.56 -15.33 -0.45
N THR A 9 -29.44 -14.60 -1.55
CA THR A 9 -28.37 -14.77 -2.53
C THR A 9 -27.02 -14.42 -1.90
N LYS A 10 -26.18 -15.44 -1.64
CA LYS A 10 -24.77 -15.26 -1.25
C LYS A 10 -24.07 -14.38 -2.28
N ARG A 11 -23.78 -13.12 -1.93
CA ARG A 11 -22.94 -12.23 -2.74
C ARG A 11 -21.54 -12.84 -2.86
N LYS A 12 -21.18 -13.25 -4.08
CA LYS A 12 -19.85 -13.76 -4.44
C LYS A 12 -18.81 -12.65 -4.25
N PHE A 13 -17.98 -12.75 -3.22
CA PHE A 13 -16.84 -11.85 -2.95
C PHE A 13 -15.72 -11.93 -4.01
N SER A 14 -15.77 -12.89 -4.94
CA SER A 14 -14.67 -13.16 -5.87
C SER A 14 -14.56 -12.16 -7.03
N GLY A 15 -15.50 -11.23 -7.20
CA GLY A 15 -15.42 -10.19 -8.23
C GLY A 15 -14.80 -8.87 -7.77
N TRP A 16 -14.65 -8.66 -6.45
CA TRP A 16 -14.21 -7.37 -5.91
C TRP A 16 -12.68 -7.20 -5.90
N LEU A 17 -11.93 -8.29 -6.00
CA LEU A 17 -10.47 -8.30 -5.85
C LEU A 17 -9.70 -8.52 -7.17
N LEU A 18 -10.36 -8.76 -8.30
CA LEU A 18 -9.69 -9.17 -9.54
C LEU A 18 -9.40 -8.03 -10.54
N GLU A 19 -10.08 -6.89 -10.46
CA GLU A 19 -9.80 -5.71 -11.32
C GLU A 19 -8.82 -4.64 -10.77
N PRO A 20 -8.49 -4.51 -9.47
CA PRO A 20 -7.50 -3.52 -9.01
C PRO A 20 -6.05 -3.91 -9.30
N LEU A 21 -5.80 -5.17 -9.71
CA LEU A 21 -4.46 -5.76 -9.74
C LEU A 21 -3.47 -5.08 -10.70
N VAL A 22 -3.96 -4.38 -11.73
CA VAL A 22 -3.10 -3.66 -12.70
C VAL A 22 -2.63 -2.30 -12.15
N GLN A 23 -3.41 -1.63 -11.30
CA GLN A 23 -3.07 -0.33 -10.69
C GLN A 23 -2.27 -0.49 -9.38
N THR A 24 -2.41 -1.62 -8.69
CA THR A 24 -1.49 -2.03 -7.61
C THR A 24 -0.07 -2.29 -8.08
N LYS A 25 0.21 -2.37 -9.39
CA LYS A 25 1.57 -2.64 -9.88
C LYS A 25 2.57 -1.56 -9.46
N ILE A 26 2.21 -0.27 -9.56
CA ILE A 26 3.09 0.83 -9.14
C ILE A 26 3.32 0.80 -7.64
N GLY A 27 2.26 0.63 -6.85
CA GLY A 27 2.37 0.46 -5.40
C GLY A 27 3.29 -0.71 -5.06
N LEU A 28 3.06 -1.88 -5.68
CA LEU A 28 3.87 -3.08 -5.48
C LEU A 28 5.33 -2.87 -5.88
N TYR A 29 5.61 -2.15 -6.98
CA TYR A 29 6.99 -1.79 -7.36
C TYR A 29 7.64 -0.88 -6.31
N CYS A 30 6.93 0.10 -5.76
CA CYS A 30 7.44 0.92 -4.67
C CYS A 30 7.73 0.09 -3.42
N ILE A 31 6.81 -0.80 -3.00
CA ILE A 31 7.02 -1.71 -1.87
C ILE A 31 8.25 -2.59 -2.11
N ALA A 32 8.33 -3.23 -3.29
CA ALA A 32 9.42 -4.11 -3.64
C ALA A 32 10.76 -3.36 -3.65
N LEU A 33 10.80 -2.16 -4.24
CA LEU A 33 11.98 -1.32 -4.25
C LEU A 33 12.43 -0.95 -2.83
N SER A 34 11.50 -0.53 -1.97
CA SER A 34 11.85 -0.16 -0.60
C SER A 34 12.25 -1.35 0.26
N ALA A 35 11.65 -2.53 0.04
CA ALA A 35 12.06 -3.78 0.67
C ALA A 35 13.47 -4.21 0.24
N ILE A 36 13.78 -4.12 -1.06
CA ILE A 36 15.13 -4.39 -1.58
C ILE A 36 16.14 -3.41 -0.96
N PHE A 37 15.80 -2.12 -0.92
CA PHE A 37 16.65 -1.10 -0.30
C PHE A 37 16.93 -1.38 1.18
N ALA A 38 15.88 -1.68 1.96
CA ALA A 38 16.00 -2.04 3.37
C ALA A 38 16.85 -3.31 3.57
N PHE A 39 16.68 -4.31 2.71
CA PHE A 39 17.46 -5.54 2.74
C PHE A 39 18.95 -5.30 2.45
N VAL A 40 19.25 -4.50 1.43
CA VAL A 40 20.63 -4.11 1.09
C VAL A 40 21.28 -3.34 2.23
N ILE A 41 20.60 -2.35 2.80
CA ILE A 41 21.10 -1.64 3.98
C ILE A 41 21.32 -2.59 5.16
N GLY A 42 20.37 -3.49 5.42
CA GLY A 42 20.48 -4.49 6.47
C GLY A 42 21.72 -5.38 6.33
N ILE A 43 22.03 -5.83 5.11
CA ILE A 43 23.25 -6.59 4.81
C ILE A 43 24.48 -5.74 5.09
N ILE A 44 24.53 -4.50 4.59
CA ILE A 44 25.69 -3.61 4.77
C ILE A 44 25.96 -3.37 6.25
N ILE A 45 24.92 -3.04 7.02
CA ILE A 45 25.06 -2.83 8.47
C ILE A 45 25.54 -4.10 9.15
N TYR A 46 24.92 -5.24 8.82
CA TYR A 46 25.28 -6.53 9.41
C TYR A 46 26.74 -6.90 9.15
N THR A 47 27.23 -6.82 7.91
CA THR A 47 28.61 -7.18 7.58
C THR A 47 29.60 -6.24 8.26
N ASN A 48 29.38 -4.92 8.18
CA ASN A 48 30.28 -3.94 8.80
C ASN A 48 30.31 -4.09 10.33
N PHE A 49 29.17 -4.40 10.95
CA PHE A 49 29.11 -4.60 12.39
C PHE A 49 29.82 -5.91 12.80
N ALA A 50 29.70 -6.98 11.99
CA ALA A 50 30.44 -8.23 12.20
C ALA A 50 31.95 -8.00 12.19
N ASP A 51 32.42 -7.31 11.15
CA ASP A 51 33.83 -7.02 10.95
C ASP A 51 34.40 -6.13 12.07
N LEU A 52 33.61 -5.17 12.54
CA LEU A 52 33.96 -4.31 13.67
C LEU A 52 34.13 -5.11 14.96
N VAL A 53 33.15 -5.96 15.29
CA VAL A 53 33.20 -6.79 16.50
C VAL A 53 34.39 -7.76 16.43
N GLN A 54 34.60 -8.42 15.29
CA GLN A 54 35.73 -9.32 15.10
C GLN A 54 37.07 -8.59 15.28
N SER A 55 37.20 -7.39 14.72
CA SER A 55 38.42 -6.57 14.83
C SER A 55 38.72 -6.21 16.29
N ILE A 56 37.71 -5.82 17.07
CA ILE A 56 37.86 -5.51 18.50
C ILE A 56 38.31 -6.74 19.29
N LEU A 57 37.70 -7.90 19.04
CA LEU A 57 38.01 -9.15 19.74
C LEU A 57 39.45 -9.62 19.48
N VAL A 58 39.93 -9.46 18.24
CA VAL A 58 41.31 -9.82 17.85
C VAL A 58 42.32 -8.84 18.43
N LEU A 59 42.07 -7.53 18.35
CA LEU A 59 43.01 -6.50 18.82
C LEU A 59 43.16 -6.46 20.34
N THR A 60 42.12 -6.87 21.08
CA THR A 60 42.09 -6.79 22.55
C THR A 60 42.51 -8.10 23.23
N ASP A 61 42.80 -9.15 22.45
CA ASP A 61 42.98 -10.52 22.95
C ASP A 61 41.91 -10.91 23.98
N ALA A 62 40.65 -10.66 23.60
CA ALA A 62 39.54 -10.70 24.52
C ALA A 62 39.35 -12.12 25.12
N PRO A 63 39.20 -12.25 26.45
CA PRO A 63 38.90 -13.51 27.11
C PRO A 63 37.64 -14.17 26.52
N ASP A 64 37.55 -15.50 26.63
CA ASP A 64 36.40 -16.26 26.11
C ASP A 64 35.06 -15.82 26.70
N GLU A 65 35.05 -15.32 27.94
CA GLU A 65 33.88 -14.71 28.58
C GLU A 65 33.37 -13.49 27.80
N VAL A 66 34.28 -12.60 27.38
CA VAL A 66 33.95 -11.43 26.58
C VAL A 66 33.45 -11.85 25.19
N ARG A 67 34.10 -12.85 24.57
CA ARG A 67 33.66 -13.40 23.28
C ARG A 67 32.24 -13.97 23.35
N ASN A 68 31.90 -14.68 24.42
CA ASN A 68 30.56 -15.25 24.62
C ASN A 68 29.50 -14.16 24.80
N ILE A 69 29.81 -13.09 25.53
CA ILE A 69 28.92 -11.92 25.64
C ILE A 69 28.65 -11.34 24.26
N PHE A 70 29.69 -11.09 23.45
CA PHE A 70 29.51 -10.58 22.09
C PHE A 70 28.69 -11.53 21.20
N ALA A 71 28.88 -12.84 21.30
CA ALA A 71 28.11 -13.83 20.55
C ALA A 71 26.61 -13.82 20.94
N GLU A 72 26.30 -13.64 22.21
CA GLU A 72 24.91 -13.51 22.69
C GLU A 72 24.26 -12.22 22.19
N TYR A 73 24.97 -11.09 22.29
CA TYR A 73 24.53 -9.82 21.70
C TYR A 73 24.34 -9.93 20.19
N TRP A 74 25.22 -10.63 19.49
CA TRP A 74 25.13 -10.85 18.05
C TRP A 74 23.84 -11.56 17.64
N SER A 75 23.51 -12.66 18.34
CA SER A 75 22.27 -13.40 18.12
C SER A 75 21.03 -12.54 18.41
N SER A 76 21.08 -11.72 19.46
CA SER A 76 20.00 -10.79 19.79
C SER A 76 19.79 -9.73 18.69
N ILE A 77 20.87 -9.13 18.20
CA ILE A 77 20.84 -8.11 17.14
C ILE A 77 20.26 -8.69 15.85
N GLN A 78 20.62 -9.92 15.47
CA GLN A 78 20.01 -10.62 14.33
C GLN A 78 18.50 -10.73 14.47
N GLY A 79 18.01 -11.13 15.66
CA GLY A 79 16.58 -11.20 15.95
C GLY A 79 15.87 -9.86 15.76
N TRP A 80 16.46 -8.77 16.26
CA TRP A 80 15.92 -7.42 16.07
C TRP A 80 15.95 -6.94 14.62
N ILE A 81 16.98 -7.29 13.85
CA ILE A 81 17.05 -6.99 12.41
C ILE A 81 15.91 -7.71 11.67
N TYR A 82 15.70 -9.00 11.91
CA TYR A 82 14.60 -9.73 11.28
C TYR A 82 13.23 -9.20 11.70
N PHE A 83 13.04 -8.89 12.98
CA PHE A 83 11.78 -8.34 13.48
C PHE A 83 11.48 -6.96 12.87
N SER A 84 12.49 -6.08 12.79
CA SER A 84 12.33 -4.75 12.19
C SER A 84 12.05 -4.84 10.69
N LEU A 85 12.73 -5.73 9.95
CA LEU A 85 12.46 -5.97 8.53
C LEU A 85 11.04 -6.50 8.30
N ALA A 86 10.60 -7.47 9.11
CA ALA A 86 9.25 -8.02 9.02
C ALA A 86 8.20 -6.92 9.30
N THR A 87 8.38 -6.16 10.39
CA THR A 87 7.50 -5.04 10.75
C THR A 87 7.43 -4.01 9.64
N TYR A 88 8.57 -3.66 9.04
CA TYR A 88 8.66 -2.74 7.92
C TYR A 88 7.88 -3.24 6.70
N ILE A 89 8.03 -4.50 6.32
CA ILE A 89 7.29 -5.11 5.20
C ILE A 89 5.77 -5.04 5.46
N PHE A 90 5.31 -5.47 6.63
CA PHE A 90 3.88 -5.46 6.96
C PHE A 90 3.30 -4.04 7.01
N ALA A 91 4.01 -3.09 7.63
CA ALA A 91 3.60 -1.69 7.67
C ALA A 91 3.49 -1.10 6.25
N THR A 92 4.47 -1.38 5.40
CA THR A 92 4.53 -0.89 4.02
C THR A 92 3.39 -1.47 3.17
N ILE A 93 3.08 -2.75 3.32
CA ILE A 93 1.91 -3.39 2.68
C ILE A 93 0.62 -2.72 3.16
N GLY A 94 0.45 -2.54 4.47
CA GLY A 94 -0.73 -1.91 5.04
C GLY A 94 -0.97 -0.48 4.51
N VAL A 95 0.09 0.34 4.50
CA VAL A 95 0.04 1.71 3.95
C VAL A 95 -0.26 1.70 2.45
N SER A 96 0.37 0.81 1.68
CA SER A 96 0.14 0.72 0.24
C SER A 96 -1.30 0.32 -0.09
N ILE A 97 -1.86 -0.65 0.62
CA ILE A 97 -3.26 -1.06 0.43
C ILE A 97 -4.19 0.11 0.76
N TRP A 98 -3.97 0.76 1.91
CA TRP A 98 -4.76 1.92 2.34
C TRP A 98 -4.74 3.05 1.30
N TYR A 99 -3.56 3.42 0.81
CA TYR A 99 -3.40 4.48 -0.17
C TYR A 99 -4.01 4.11 -1.53
N THR A 100 -3.83 2.86 -1.96
CA THR A 100 -4.38 2.38 -3.24
C THR A 100 -5.91 2.46 -3.25
N HIS A 101 -6.57 2.01 -2.19
CA HIS A 101 -8.03 2.09 -2.10
C HIS A 101 -8.55 3.52 -2.15
N ARG A 102 -7.83 4.46 -1.54
CA ARG A 102 -8.16 5.89 -1.54
C ARG A 102 -8.09 6.55 -2.93
N PHE A 103 -7.29 5.99 -3.84
CA PHE A 103 -7.11 6.50 -5.21
C PHE A 103 -7.95 5.77 -6.26
N VAL A 104 -8.08 4.45 -6.17
CA VAL A 104 -8.78 3.63 -7.18
C VAL A 104 -10.28 3.94 -7.20
N GLY A 105 -10.90 4.15 -6.03
CA GLY A 105 -12.32 4.50 -5.94
C GLY A 105 -12.68 5.74 -6.77
N PRO A 106 -12.01 6.88 -6.54
CA PRO A 106 -12.19 8.10 -7.34
C PRO A 106 -11.98 7.90 -8.84
N ALA A 107 -10.94 7.15 -9.25
CA ALA A 107 -10.65 6.92 -10.66
C ALA A 107 -11.82 6.25 -11.41
N ILE A 108 -12.47 5.26 -10.78
CA ILE A 108 -13.65 4.58 -11.36
C ILE A 108 -14.84 5.54 -11.43
N ALA A 109 -15.03 6.36 -10.39
CA ALA A 109 -16.11 7.36 -10.35
C ALA A 109 -15.94 8.40 -11.47
N PHE A 110 -14.71 8.85 -11.72
CA PHE A 110 -14.41 9.77 -12.82
C PHE A 110 -14.64 9.14 -14.19
N ARG A 111 -14.24 7.89 -14.40
CA ARG A 111 -14.52 7.18 -15.66
C ARG A 111 -16.01 7.13 -15.94
N LYS A 112 -16.81 6.75 -14.94
CA LYS A 112 -18.27 6.70 -15.06
C LYS A 112 -18.87 8.07 -15.37
N HIS A 113 -18.38 9.14 -14.72
CA HIS A 113 -18.85 10.49 -15.00
C HIS A 113 -18.59 10.90 -16.45
N LEU A 114 -17.36 10.67 -16.94
CA LEU A 114 -17.00 10.97 -18.33
C LEU A 114 -17.81 10.13 -19.33
N GLU A 115 -18.09 8.86 -19.01
CA GLU A 115 -18.97 8.01 -19.82
C GLU A 115 -20.41 8.55 -19.89
N GLU A 116 -20.95 9.10 -18.80
CA GLU A 116 -22.28 9.73 -18.79
C GLU A 116 -22.30 11.04 -19.58
N MET A 117 -21.29 11.90 -19.39
CA MET A 117 -21.12 13.11 -20.21
C MET A 117 -21.03 12.78 -21.70
N ALA A 118 -20.29 11.72 -22.07
CA ALA A 118 -20.16 11.29 -23.47
C ALA A 118 -21.48 10.81 -24.08
N LYS A 119 -22.44 10.39 -23.25
CA LYS A 119 -23.82 10.04 -23.68
C LYS A 119 -24.75 11.25 -23.72
N GLY A 120 -24.25 12.46 -23.42
CA GLY A 120 -25.02 13.69 -23.32
C GLY A 120 -25.73 13.88 -21.98
N ASN A 121 -25.45 13.04 -20.98
CA ASN A 121 -26.02 13.19 -19.64
C ASN A 121 -25.13 14.11 -18.78
N PHE A 122 -25.34 15.42 -18.88
CA PHE A 122 -24.60 16.43 -18.12
C PHE A 122 -25.12 16.66 -16.70
N GLU A 123 -26.29 16.10 -16.34
CA GLU A 123 -26.83 16.18 -14.98
C GLU A 123 -26.11 15.25 -13.99
N TYR A 124 -25.32 14.29 -14.50
CA TYR A 124 -24.59 13.35 -13.66
C TYR A 124 -23.55 14.08 -12.80
N GLN A 125 -23.60 13.87 -11.49
CA GLN A 125 -22.63 14.41 -10.54
C GLN A 125 -21.84 13.31 -9.83
N THR A 126 -20.53 13.52 -9.71
CA THR A 126 -19.64 12.65 -8.93
C THR A 126 -19.49 13.18 -7.51
N VAL A 127 -19.81 12.33 -6.54
CA VAL A 127 -19.54 12.58 -5.12
C VAL A 127 -18.62 11.48 -4.61
N LEU A 128 -17.46 11.88 -4.11
CA LEU A 128 -16.48 10.97 -3.52
C LEU A 128 -16.78 10.71 -2.04
N ARG A 129 -16.27 9.60 -1.50
CA ARG A 129 -16.44 9.29 -0.08
C ARG A 129 -15.55 10.20 0.76
N LYS A 130 -15.95 10.45 2.00
CA LYS A 130 -15.14 11.23 2.94
C LYS A 130 -13.77 10.56 3.11
N GLY A 131 -12.71 11.31 2.82
CA GLY A 131 -11.36 10.79 2.90
C GLY A 131 -10.91 10.00 1.68
N ASP A 132 -11.62 10.06 0.55
CA ASP A 132 -11.05 9.72 -0.75
C ASP A 132 -10.00 10.77 -1.18
N ALA A 133 -9.17 10.45 -2.17
CA ALA A 133 -8.31 11.44 -2.83
C ALA A 133 -9.11 12.18 -3.92
N MET A 134 -8.59 13.33 -4.39
CA MET A 134 -9.10 14.02 -5.59
C MET A 134 -10.50 14.64 -5.50
N GLU A 135 -10.91 15.10 -4.31
CA GLU A 135 -12.19 15.81 -4.13
C GLU A 135 -12.28 17.11 -4.94
N ASP A 136 -11.15 17.80 -5.09
CA ASP A 136 -10.99 18.97 -5.96
C ASP A 136 -11.26 18.64 -7.43
N VAL A 137 -10.75 17.51 -7.92
CA VAL A 137 -11.01 17.04 -9.30
C VAL A 137 -12.48 16.69 -9.47
N ALA A 138 -13.11 16.04 -8.49
CA ALA A 138 -14.55 15.75 -8.53
C ALA A 138 -15.38 17.03 -8.65
N LYS A 139 -15.05 18.06 -7.86
CA LYS A 139 -15.71 19.38 -7.92
C LYS A 139 -15.49 20.06 -9.27
N ALA A 140 -14.27 20.02 -9.79
CA ALA A 140 -13.95 20.59 -11.10
C ALA A 140 -14.72 19.88 -12.23
N LEU A 141 -14.86 18.55 -12.16
CA LEU A 141 -15.59 17.77 -13.13
C LEU A 141 -17.10 18.08 -13.10
N ASN A 142 -17.70 18.13 -11.90
CA ASN A 142 -19.10 18.52 -11.75
C ASN A 142 -19.37 19.93 -12.30
N ARG A 143 -18.46 20.88 -12.05
CA ARG A 143 -18.54 22.23 -12.59
C ARG A 143 -18.43 22.26 -14.12
N ALA A 144 -17.58 21.43 -14.70
CA ALA A 144 -17.46 21.33 -16.15
C ALA A 144 -18.76 20.82 -16.79
N SER A 145 -19.40 19.80 -16.20
CA SER A 145 -20.68 19.28 -16.67
C SER A 145 -21.79 20.32 -16.59
N GLU A 146 -21.85 21.11 -15.51
CA GLU A 146 -22.81 22.22 -15.38
C GLU A 146 -22.62 23.30 -16.44
N LEU A 147 -21.38 23.67 -16.76
CA LEU A 147 -21.10 24.65 -17.81
C LEU A 147 -21.52 24.16 -19.19
N LEU A 148 -21.28 22.89 -19.51
CA LEU A 148 -21.68 22.30 -20.79
C LEU A 148 -23.20 22.15 -20.90
N MET A 149 -23.88 21.83 -19.81
CA MET A 149 -25.33 21.78 -19.76
C MET A 149 -25.96 23.14 -20.10
N ASN A 150 -25.39 24.23 -19.56
CA ASN A 150 -25.89 25.59 -19.79
C ASN A 150 -25.62 26.12 -21.21
N ASP A 151 -24.57 25.63 -21.89
CA ASP A 151 -24.26 26.02 -23.28
C ASP A 151 -25.17 25.31 -24.31
N GLN A 152 -25.84 24.22 -23.90
CA GLN A 152 -26.77 23.45 -24.73
C GLN A 152 -28.24 23.89 -24.56
N ALA A 153 -28.54 24.80 -23.61
CA ALA A 153 -29.87 25.28 -23.26
C ALA A 153 -30.20 26.63 -23.93
#